data_AF-A0A1I4PQE7-F1
#
_entry.id   AF-A0A1I4PQE7-F1
#
_cell.length_a   1.000
_cell.length_b   1.000
_cell.length_c   1.000
_cell.angle_alpha   90.00
_cell.angle_beta   90.00
_cell.angle_gamma   90.00
#
_symmetry.space_group_name_H-M   'P 1'
#
loop_
_entity.id
_entity.type
_entity.pdbx_description
1 polymer ?
#
loop_
_entity_poly.entity_id
_entity_poly.type
_entity_poly.pdbx_seq_one_letter_code
_entity_poly.pdbx_strand_id
1 'polypeptide(L)'
;MWAFISIMCFLGSLACLLGAIVSLFQKKGLHTKYFILSGALFVFFIIALSATVASFEAPATTNKTNVATTASIPLNPPVKEAPKTVPYTIFEDNKNEKGPSRKVRVMTEATTEAEFRQIVESIRKDSMGFEYVWLYFHDPKPSKYGSSGDFVGAVRFPLTRRGVPLSGAKTIDELYLTIGQGPAQVLKSEVAIDVRPYEEAVTKVQQSKRVGTISPSLEQFKQAFNASAKQLGLPHQINKINFIDSKQVSFTVEFSDLLFLNGDLNTKDGSLRSAFIAGGTDGTDKSGTNLLLSFVALIAATNPDLSREECEDVLMDLGFIKGNDTLNMKASVIKNGVKYSIKSSERAGFWFFVEDPNHEF
;
A
#
# COMPACT_ATOMS: atom_id res chain seq x y z
N MET A 1 -10.88 16.64 4.53
CA MET A 1 -11.18 16.58 5.99
C MET A 1 -12.54 17.20 6.33
N TRP A 2 -12.76 18.49 6.03
CA TRP A 2 -14.04 19.19 6.35
C TRP A 2 -15.31 18.53 5.79
N ALA A 3 -15.27 18.03 4.55
CA ALA A 3 -16.40 17.30 3.96
C ALA A 3 -16.76 16.02 4.73
N PHE A 4 -15.78 15.30 5.27
CA PHE A 4 -16.02 14.09 6.06
C PHE A 4 -16.63 14.41 7.43
N ILE A 5 -16.12 15.45 8.10
CA ILE A 5 -16.67 15.95 9.37
C ILE A 5 -18.13 16.39 9.18
N SER A 6 -18.43 17.10 8.09
CA SER A 6 -19.79 17.52 7.74
C SER A 6 -20.75 16.32 7.61
N ILE A 7 -20.36 15.28 6.86
CA ILE A 7 -21.18 14.07 6.70
C ILE A 7 -21.42 13.36 8.05
N MET A 8 -20.40 13.23 8.89
CA MET A 8 -20.55 12.61 10.22
C MET A 8 -21.48 13.41 11.15
N CYS A 9 -21.39 14.74 11.15
CA CYS A 9 -22.31 15.60 11.91
C CYS A 9 -23.76 15.48 11.44
N PHE A 10 -23.99 15.37 10.13
CA PHE A 10 -25.32 15.18 9.56
C PHE A 10 -25.93 13.83 9.99
N LEU A 11 -25.18 12.74 9.85
CA LEU A 11 -25.62 11.40 10.28
C LEU A 11 -25.88 11.34 11.78
N GLY A 12 -25.03 11.97 12.60
CA GLY A 12 -25.21 12.07 14.04
C GLY A 12 -26.49 12.85 14.42
N SER A 13 -26.78 13.94 13.71
CA SER A 13 -28.02 14.71 13.92
C SER A 13 -29.26 13.87 13.58
N LEU A 14 -29.24 13.12 12.48
CA LEU A 14 -30.35 12.23 12.08
C LEU A 14 -30.58 11.11 13.10
N ALA A 15 -29.51 10.49 13.61
CA ALA A 15 -29.61 9.47 14.65
C ALA A 15 -30.21 10.03 15.96
N CYS A 16 -29.81 11.23 16.37
CA CYS A 16 -30.36 11.91 17.55
C CYS A 16 -31.85 12.27 17.35
N LEU A 17 -32.22 12.73 16.16
CA LEU A 17 -33.61 13.04 15.81
C LEU A 17 -34.50 11.80 15.91
N LEU A 18 -34.06 10.68 15.34
CA LEU A 18 -34.77 9.40 15.44
C LEU A 18 -34.90 8.94 16.90
N GLY A 19 -33.83 9.09 17.70
CA GLY A 19 -33.86 8.82 19.14
C GLY A 19 -34.86 9.71 19.90
N ALA A 20 -34.97 11.00 19.52
CA ALA A 20 -35.96 11.91 20.10
C ALA A 20 -37.39 11.47 19.80
N ILE A 21 -37.68 11.07 18.55
CA ILE A 21 -38.99 10.58 18.11
C ILE A 21 -39.37 9.32 18.90
N VAL A 22 -38.48 8.33 18.99
CA VAL A 22 -38.72 7.11 19.77
C VAL A 22 -38.92 7.43 21.25
N SER A 23 -38.12 8.33 21.83
CA SER A 23 -38.27 8.74 23.23
C SER A 23 -39.59 9.47 23.49
N LEU A 24 -40.16 10.15 22.51
CA LEU A 24 -41.44 10.85 22.61
C LEU A 24 -42.59 9.84 22.74
N PHE A 25 -42.56 8.76 21.97
CA PHE A 25 -43.52 7.65 22.11
C PHE A 25 -43.34 6.86 23.41
N GLN A 26 -42.11 6.72 23.90
CA GLN A 26 -41.84 5.99 25.14
C GLN A 26 -42.15 6.78 26.43
N LYS A 27 -42.54 8.06 26.34
CA LYS A 27 -42.84 8.96 27.49
C LYS A 27 -41.73 9.05 28.56
N LYS A 28 -40.47 8.74 28.22
CA LYS A 28 -39.33 8.73 29.15
C LYS A 28 -38.74 10.12 29.47
N GLY A 29 -39.34 11.20 28.99
CA GLY A 29 -38.86 12.58 29.24
C GLY A 29 -37.50 12.96 28.61
N LEU A 30 -36.82 12.03 27.91
CA LEU A 30 -35.51 12.27 27.29
C LEU A 30 -35.58 12.99 25.93
N HIS A 31 -36.78 13.13 25.35
CA HIS A 31 -36.98 13.72 24.01
C HIS A 31 -36.43 15.16 23.91
N THR A 32 -36.55 15.97 24.97
CA THR A 32 -35.99 17.34 25.00
C THR A 32 -34.47 17.34 24.87
N LYS A 33 -33.76 16.40 25.52
CA LYS A 33 -32.29 16.31 25.45
C LYS A 33 -31.82 15.90 24.05
N TYR A 34 -32.47 14.90 23.45
CA TYR A 34 -32.14 14.47 22.09
C TYR A 34 -32.45 15.54 21.04
N PHE A 35 -33.54 16.29 21.22
CA PHE A 35 -33.89 17.38 20.31
C PHE A 35 -32.88 18.53 20.36
N ILE A 36 -32.44 18.94 21.56
CA ILE A 36 -31.38 19.95 21.74
C ILE A 36 -30.06 19.47 21.11
N LEU A 37 -29.67 18.22 21.34
CA LEU A 37 -28.43 17.65 20.79
C LEU A 37 -28.48 17.54 19.26
N SER A 38 -29.62 17.13 18.69
CA SER A 38 -29.84 17.09 17.24
C SER A 38 -29.70 18.48 16.61
N GLY A 39 -30.30 19.51 17.24
CA GLY A 39 -30.18 20.90 16.81
C GLY A 39 -28.73 21.40 16.83
N ALA A 40 -27.99 21.12 17.91
CA ALA A 40 -26.58 21.50 18.02
C ALA A 40 -25.72 20.86 16.92
N LEU A 41 -25.88 19.55 16.67
CA LEU A 41 -25.16 18.84 15.60
C LEU A 41 -25.51 19.37 14.21
N PHE A 42 -26.77 19.78 13.99
CA PHE A 42 -27.20 20.36 12.72
C PHE A 42 -26.57 21.74 12.49
N VAL A 43 -26.48 22.59 13.52
CA VAL A 43 -25.77 23.88 13.42
C VAL A 43 -24.29 23.66 13.07
N PHE A 44 -23.62 22.70 13.72
CA PHE A 44 -22.24 22.33 13.37
C PHE A 44 -22.09 21.86 11.92
N PHE A 45 -23.05 21.09 11.41
CA PHE A 45 -23.09 20.67 10.02
C PHE A 45 -23.14 21.87 9.06
N ILE A 46 -23.99 22.87 9.32
CA ILE A 46 -24.10 24.08 8.49
C ILE A 46 -22.79 24.89 8.50
N ILE A 47 -22.13 25.01 9.65
CA ILE A 47 -20.83 25.70 9.77
C ILE A 47 -19.74 24.96 8.98
N ALA A 48 -19.68 23.63 9.09
CA ALA A 48 -18.72 22.83 8.34
C ALA A 48 -18.97 22.90 6.82
N LEU A 49 -20.24 23.00 6.41
CA LEU A 49 -20.63 23.13 5.01
C LEU A 49 -20.22 24.50 4.45
N SER A 50 -20.44 25.60 5.17
CA SER A 50 -20.04 26.94 4.72
C SER A 50 -18.53 27.10 4.61
N ALA A 51 -17.76 26.53 5.55
CA ALA A 51 -16.29 26.49 5.47
C ALA A 51 -15.78 25.71 4.24
N THR A 52 -16.52 24.67 3.82
CA THR A 52 -16.19 23.90 2.62
C THR A 52 -16.41 24.73 1.36
N VAL A 53 -17.49 25.51 1.28
CA VAL A 53 -17.78 26.39 0.13
C VAL A 53 -16.78 27.54 0.02
N ALA A 54 -16.34 28.12 1.15
CA ALA A 54 -15.33 29.18 1.15
C ALA A 54 -13.96 28.71 0.62
N SER A 55 -13.68 27.41 0.67
CA SER A 55 -12.44 26.83 0.14
C SER A 55 -12.42 26.72 -1.40
N PHE A 56 -13.50 27.09 -2.09
CA PHE A 56 -13.64 27.06 -3.55
C PHE A 56 -13.49 28.43 -4.22
N GLU A 57 -12.96 29.46 -3.53
CA GLU A 57 -12.62 30.71 -4.22
C GLU A 57 -11.63 30.46 -5.36
N ALA A 58 -12.03 30.90 -6.56
CA ALA A 58 -11.37 30.65 -7.83
C ALA A 58 -9.93 31.19 -7.87
N PRO A 59 -9.03 30.57 -8.65
CA PRO A 59 -7.67 31.09 -8.81
C PRO A 59 -7.70 32.50 -9.38
N ALA A 60 -7.05 33.42 -8.68
CA ALA A 60 -6.88 34.80 -9.09
C ALA A 60 -6.23 34.86 -10.49
N THR A 61 -6.97 35.41 -11.46
CA THR A 61 -6.46 35.79 -12.77
C THR A 61 -5.32 36.80 -12.60
N THR A 62 -4.08 36.38 -12.77
CA THR A 62 -2.92 37.27 -12.79
C THR A 62 -2.79 37.91 -14.18
N ASN A 63 -2.75 39.24 -14.17
CA ASN A 63 -2.69 40.10 -15.35
C ASN A 63 -1.38 39.96 -16.15
N LYS A 64 -1.54 40.21 -17.45
CA LYS A 64 -0.49 40.40 -18.46
C LYS A 64 0.52 41.47 -18.05
N THR A 65 1.79 41.28 -18.39
CA THR A 65 2.72 42.38 -18.72
C THR A 65 3.57 41.97 -19.92
N ASN A 66 3.60 42.88 -20.90
CA ASN A 66 4.24 42.77 -22.20
C ASN A 66 5.74 43.12 -22.16
N VAL A 67 6.41 42.78 -23.27
CA VAL A 67 7.58 43.39 -23.91
C VAL A 67 8.95 42.77 -23.61
N ALA A 68 9.49 42.05 -24.61
CA ALA A 68 10.74 42.42 -25.27
C ALA A 68 10.89 41.67 -26.62
N THR A 69 10.78 42.43 -27.70
CA THR A 69 11.06 42.04 -29.09
C THR A 69 12.55 41.77 -29.26
N THR A 70 12.92 40.57 -29.76
CA THR A 70 14.25 40.32 -30.35
C THR A 70 14.07 39.56 -31.67
N ALA A 71 14.91 39.91 -32.63
CA ALA A 71 14.76 39.72 -34.06
C ALA A 71 14.56 38.28 -34.56
N SER A 72 13.73 38.16 -35.60
CA SER A 72 13.36 36.95 -36.32
C SER A 72 14.49 36.44 -37.23
N ILE A 73 14.97 35.23 -36.95
CA ILE A 73 15.58 34.33 -37.94
C ILE A 73 14.43 33.48 -38.52
N PRO A 74 14.26 33.37 -39.85
CA PRO A 74 13.22 32.52 -40.42
C PRO A 74 13.63 31.04 -40.27
N LEU A 75 13.28 30.43 -39.13
CA LEU A 75 13.27 28.97 -39.00
C LEU A 75 11.91 28.49 -39.51
N ASN A 76 11.90 27.74 -40.62
CA ASN A 76 10.74 26.94 -40.99
C ASN A 76 10.38 26.07 -39.78
N PRO A 77 9.19 26.20 -39.17
CA PRO A 77 8.80 25.34 -38.07
C PRO A 77 8.85 23.89 -38.58
N PRO A 78 9.51 22.98 -37.85
CA PRO A 78 9.51 21.57 -38.24
C PRO A 78 8.07 21.13 -38.39
N VAL A 79 7.75 20.58 -39.56
CA VAL A 79 6.43 20.01 -39.85
C VAL A 79 6.14 19.02 -38.73
N LYS A 80 5.20 19.38 -37.85
CA LYS A 80 4.78 18.56 -36.72
C LYS A 80 4.07 17.34 -37.31
N GLU A 81 4.81 16.26 -37.54
CA GLU A 81 4.26 15.00 -38.01
C GLU A 81 3.11 14.60 -37.09
N ALA A 82 1.97 14.27 -37.69
CA ALA A 82 0.81 13.82 -36.96
C ALA A 82 1.22 12.58 -36.12
N PRO A 83 0.84 12.51 -34.83
CA PRO A 83 1.23 11.40 -33.98
C PRO A 83 0.73 10.10 -34.58
N LYS A 84 1.68 9.23 -34.94
CA LYS A 84 1.40 7.88 -35.44
C LYS A 84 0.60 7.14 -34.36
N THR A 85 -0.61 6.70 -34.70
CA THR A 85 -1.45 5.92 -33.81
C THR A 85 -0.81 4.55 -33.56
N VAL A 86 -0.59 4.23 -32.29
CA VAL A 86 0.04 2.96 -31.89
C VAL A 86 -0.97 1.83 -32.00
N PRO A 87 -0.68 0.76 -32.76
CA PRO A 87 -1.55 -0.39 -32.83
C PRO A 87 -1.52 -1.19 -31.51
N TYR A 88 -2.71 -1.52 -31.01
CA TYR A 88 -2.88 -2.48 -29.93
C TYR A 88 -4.19 -3.25 -30.15
N THR A 89 -4.28 -4.46 -29.61
CA THR A 89 -5.51 -5.27 -29.62
C THR A 89 -5.91 -5.63 -28.20
N ILE A 90 -7.21 -5.53 -27.89
CA ILE A 90 -7.73 -5.96 -26.58
C ILE A 90 -7.89 -7.48 -26.61
N PHE A 91 -7.09 -8.18 -25.81
CA PHE A 91 -7.12 -9.63 -25.70
C PHE A 91 -8.17 -10.10 -24.67
N GLU A 92 -8.28 -9.37 -23.56
CA GLU A 92 -9.23 -9.68 -22.49
C GLU A 92 -9.82 -8.37 -21.95
N ASP A 93 -11.12 -8.33 -21.74
CA ASP A 93 -11.81 -7.18 -21.16
C ASP A 93 -12.86 -7.65 -20.15
N ASN A 94 -12.42 -7.76 -18.90
CA ASN A 94 -13.29 -8.14 -17.80
C ASN A 94 -13.93 -6.89 -17.18
N LYS A 95 -15.14 -6.60 -17.65
CA LYS A 95 -16.02 -5.58 -17.11
C LYS A 95 -16.84 -6.21 -15.98
N ASN A 96 -16.47 -5.95 -14.73
CA ASN A 96 -17.36 -6.26 -13.63
C ASN A 96 -18.49 -5.22 -13.62
N GLU A 97 -19.59 -5.48 -14.33
CA GLU A 97 -20.71 -4.52 -14.47
C GLU A 97 -21.31 -4.07 -13.14
N LYS A 98 -21.16 -4.89 -12.10
CA LYS A 98 -21.62 -4.59 -10.73
C LYS A 98 -20.50 -4.10 -9.81
N GLY A 99 -19.25 -4.11 -10.28
CA GLY A 99 -18.07 -3.81 -9.50
C GLY A 99 -17.45 -2.46 -9.86
N PRO A 100 -16.66 -1.88 -8.96
CA PRO A 100 -15.98 -0.60 -9.20
C PRO A 100 -14.80 -0.71 -10.19
N SER A 101 -14.53 -1.89 -10.77
CA SER A 101 -13.28 -2.19 -11.45
C SER A 101 -13.46 -2.77 -12.85
N ARG A 102 -12.60 -2.36 -13.78
CA ARG A 102 -12.38 -3.02 -15.07
C ARG A 102 -10.97 -3.59 -15.14
N LYS A 103 -10.80 -4.81 -15.66
CA LYS A 103 -9.48 -5.39 -15.96
C LYS A 103 -9.37 -5.56 -17.48
N VAL A 104 -8.37 -4.95 -18.09
CA VAL A 104 -8.14 -4.96 -19.54
C VAL A 104 -6.75 -5.52 -19.81
N ARG A 105 -6.64 -6.50 -20.69
CA ARG A 105 -5.39 -7.00 -21.22
C ARG A 105 -5.27 -6.60 -22.68
N VAL A 106 -4.15 -5.97 -23.04
CA VAL A 106 -3.87 -5.56 -24.41
C VAL A 106 -2.60 -6.22 -24.93
N MET A 107 -2.60 -6.62 -26.19
CA MET A 107 -1.40 -6.95 -26.94
C MET A 107 -0.92 -5.71 -27.68
N THR A 108 0.36 -5.40 -27.58
CA THR A 108 0.92 -4.23 -28.28
C THR A 108 2.40 -4.41 -28.61
N GLU A 109 2.81 -3.84 -29.74
CA GLU A 109 4.22 -3.70 -30.12
C GLU A 109 4.83 -2.38 -29.60
N ALA A 110 4.12 -1.64 -28.73
CA ALA A 110 4.64 -0.43 -28.11
C ALA A 110 5.98 -0.71 -27.40
N THR A 111 6.97 0.11 -27.69
CA THR A 111 8.31 0.00 -27.08
C THR A 111 8.72 1.25 -26.33
N THR A 112 8.00 2.36 -26.53
CA THR A 112 8.31 3.64 -25.90
C THR A 112 7.20 4.09 -24.95
N GLU A 113 7.59 4.91 -23.97
CA GLU A 113 6.67 5.52 -23.01
C GLU A 113 5.50 6.26 -23.67
N ALA A 114 5.81 7.05 -24.71
CA ALA A 114 4.81 7.84 -25.41
C ALA A 114 3.74 6.95 -26.06
N GLU A 115 4.12 5.76 -26.51
CA GLU A 115 3.21 4.79 -27.11
C GLU A 115 2.31 4.13 -26.07
N PHE A 116 2.88 3.69 -24.94
CA PHE A 116 2.09 3.18 -23.81
C PHE A 116 1.10 4.23 -23.29
N ARG A 117 1.51 5.50 -23.21
CA ARG A 117 0.64 6.64 -22.86
C ARG A 117 -0.56 6.75 -23.78
N GLN A 118 -0.38 6.62 -25.09
CA GLN A 118 -1.49 6.67 -26.05
C GLN A 118 -2.51 5.54 -25.81
N ILE A 119 -2.03 4.32 -25.51
CA ILE A 119 -2.89 3.18 -25.22
C ILE A 119 -3.68 3.40 -23.92
N VAL A 120 -3.01 3.86 -22.86
CA VAL A 120 -3.65 4.21 -21.58
C VAL A 120 -4.76 5.22 -21.79
N GLU A 121 -4.50 6.32 -22.51
CA GLU A 121 -5.51 7.35 -22.78
C GLU A 121 -6.69 6.82 -23.60
N SER A 122 -6.43 5.92 -24.56
CA SER A 122 -7.49 5.28 -25.33
C SER A 122 -8.39 4.42 -24.44
N ILE A 123 -7.81 3.52 -23.65
CA ILE A 123 -8.57 2.66 -22.72
C ILE A 123 -9.29 3.50 -21.66
N ARG A 124 -8.68 4.59 -21.21
CA ARG A 124 -9.26 5.52 -20.23
C ARG A 124 -10.57 6.11 -20.73
N LYS A 125 -10.59 6.63 -21.97
CA LYS A 125 -11.80 7.19 -22.59
C LYS A 125 -12.93 6.17 -22.65
N ASP A 126 -12.60 4.92 -22.96
CA ASP A 126 -13.56 3.82 -23.06
C ASP A 126 -14.01 3.27 -21.70
N SER A 127 -13.44 3.75 -20.60
CA SER A 127 -13.66 3.20 -19.26
C SER A 127 -14.44 4.12 -18.32
N MET A 128 -14.95 5.28 -18.76
CA MET A 128 -15.50 6.37 -17.90
C MET A 128 -16.61 5.99 -16.89
N GLY A 129 -17.08 4.74 -16.83
CA GLY A 129 -18.02 4.23 -15.81
C GLY A 129 -17.41 3.44 -14.64
N PHE A 130 -16.11 3.15 -14.66
CA PHE A 130 -15.44 2.40 -13.58
C PHE A 130 -14.75 3.33 -12.57
N GLU A 131 -14.54 2.91 -11.33
CA GLU A 131 -13.76 3.70 -10.36
C GLU A 131 -12.26 3.60 -10.63
N TYR A 132 -11.79 2.41 -11.03
CA TYR A 132 -10.41 2.15 -11.44
C TYR A 132 -10.33 1.09 -12.54
N VAL A 133 -9.26 1.17 -13.32
CA VAL A 133 -8.94 0.21 -14.38
C VAL A 133 -7.57 -0.39 -14.13
N TRP A 134 -7.46 -1.71 -14.24
CA TRP A 134 -6.19 -2.42 -14.37
C TRP A 134 -5.94 -2.69 -15.84
N LEU A 135 -4.86 -2.15 -16.40
CA LEU A 135 -4.44 -2.36 -17.78
C LEU A 135 -3.13 -3.15 -17.80
N TYR A 136 -3.15 -4.32 -18.42
CA TYR A 136 -1.99 -5.21 -18.56
C TYR A 136 -1.54 -5.21 -20.02
N PHE A 137 -0.25 -4.96 -20.25
CA PHE A 137 0.40 -4.97 -21.56
C PHE A 137 1.12 -6.30 -21.77
N HIS A 138 0.93 -6.88 -22.95
CA HIS A 138 1.58 -8.11 -23.38
C HIS A 138 2.18 -7.94 -24.79
N ASP A 139 3.29 -8.63 -25.07
CA ASP A 139 3.86 -8.75 -26.41
C ASP A 139 2.88 -9.59 -27.26
N PRO A 140 2.57 -9.22 -28.51
CA PRO A 140 1.73 -10.04 -29.39
C PRO A 140 2.35 -11.40 -29.76
N LYS A 141 3.66 -11.59 -29.59
CA LYS A 141 4.32 -12.86 -29.87
C LYS A 141 3.85 -13.93 -28.87
N PRO A 142 3.48 -15.13 -29.33
CA PRO A 142 3.01 -16.18 -28.44
C PRO A 142 4.06 -16.52 -27.39
N SER A 143 3.63 -16.56 -26.13
CA SER A 143 4.49 -16.93 -25.01
C SER A 143 4.78 -18.43 -25.06
N LYS A 144 5.93 -18.84 -24.54
CA LYS A 144 6.22 -20.25 -24.27
C LYS A 144 5.26 -20.90 -23.25
N TYR A 145 4.46 -20.09 -22.54
CA TYR A 145 3.52 -20.53 -21.51
C TYR A 145 2.04 -20.40 -21.88
N GLY A 146 1.69 -19.98 -23.10
CA GLY A 146 0.29 -19.90 -23.51
C GLY A 146 0.01 -18.95 -24.68
N SER A 147 -1.28 -18.82 -24.98
CA SER A 147 -1.78 -18.00 -26.10
C SER A 147 -1.77 -16.49 -25.83
N SER A 148 -1.66 -16.08 -24.57
CA SER A 148 -1.36 -14.69 -24.24
C SER A 148 0.16 -14.51 -24.29
N GLY A 149 0.67 -13.64 -25.16
CA GLY A 149 2.10 -13.38 -25.24
C GLY A 149 2.72 -12.84 -23.95
N ASP A 150 4.02 -12.63 -23.95
CA ASP A 150 4.79 -12.36 -22.71
C ASP A 150 4.33 -11.05 -22.05
N PHE A 151 4.26 -11.05 -20.72
CA PHE A 151 3.86 -9.87 -19.94
C PHE A 151 4.94 -8.78 -20.05
N VAL A 152 4.53 -7.58 -20.45
CA VAL A 152 5.40 -6.41 -20.62
C VAL A 152 5.30 -5.46 -19.43
N GLY A 153 4.10 -5.28 -18.87
CA GLY A 153 3.89 -4.39 -17.73
C GLY A 153 2.41 -4.20 -17.40
N ALA A 154 2.11 -3.52 -16.29
CA ALA A 154 0.74 -3.19 -15.91
C ALA A 154 0.64 -1.77 -15.37
N VAL A 155 -0.51 -1.14 -15.57
CA VAL A 155 -0.83 0.20 -15.04
C VAL A 155 -2.22 0.15 -14.42
N ARG A 156 -2.36 0.79 -13.26
CA ARG A 156 -3.66 1.04 -12.63
C ARG A 156 -3.95 2.53 -12.67
N PHE A 157 -5.11 2.93 -13.18
CA PHE A 157 -5.52 4.34 -13.15
C PHE A 157 -6.94 4.53 -12.61
N PRO A 158 -7.17 5.52 -11.74
CA PRO A 158 -8.51 5.92 -11.34
C PRO A 158 -9.20 6.71 -12.47
N LEU A 159 -10.53 6.71 -12.49
CA LEU A 159 -11.31 7.42 -13.53
C LEU A 159 -12.30 8.46 -13.00
N THR A 160 -12.58 8.45 -11.69
CA THR A 160 -13.56 9.36 -11.11
C THR A 160 -12.90 10.62 -10.54
N ARG A 161 -13.64 11.74 -10.56
CA ARG A 161 -13.26 13.04 -9.93
C ARG A 161 -13.03 12.97 -8.41
N ARG A 162 -13.19 11.79 -7.78
CA ARG A 162 -12.88 11.55 -6.36
C ARG A 162 -11.39 11.27 -6.13
N GLY A 163 -10.55 11.52 -7.14
CA GLY A 163 -9.11 11.34 -7.15
C GLY A 163 -8.46 11.55 -5.79
N VAL A 164 -8.19 10.45 -5.10
CA VAL A 164 -7.10 10.38 -4.16
C VAL A 164 -6.04 9.57 -4.90
N PRO A 165 -4.90 10.15 -5.29
CA PRO A 165 -3.79 9.37 -5.80
C PRO A 165 -3.41 8.33 -4.74
N LEU A 166 -3.20 7.08 -5.16
CA LEU A 166 -2.51 6.12 -4.31
C LEU A 166 -1.05 6.59 -4.20
N SER A 167 -0.55 6.56 -2.97
CA SER A 167 0.65 7.22 -2.43
C SER A 167 1.83 7.38 -3.41
N GLY A 168 2.36 8.60 -3.48
CA GLY A 168 3.60 8.96 -4.17
C GLY A 168 3.44 9.89 -5.39
N ALA A 169 2.38 9.70 -6.19
CA ALA A 169 2.19 10.46 -7.43
C ALA A 169 1.31 11.71 -7.21
N LYS A 170 1.88 12.90 -7.41
CA LYS A 170 1.21 14.21 -7.39
C LYS A 170 0.53 14.53 -8.72
N THR A 171 0.92 13.86 -9.82
CA THR A 171 0.34 14.05 -11.15
C THR A 171 0.15 12.71 -11.89
N ILE A 172 -0.66 12.72 -12.94
CA ILE A 172 -0.92 11.54 -13.78
C ILE A 172 0.32 11.09 -14.56
N ASP A 173 1.32 11.96 -14.70
CA ASP A 173 2.57 11.68 -15.40
C ASP A 173 3.54 10.86 -14.55
N GLU A 174 3.44 10.94 -13.22
CA GLU A 174 4.23 10.16 -12.25
C GLU A 174 3.73 8.71 -12.09
N LEU A 175 2.61 8.37 -12.75
CA LEU A 175 1.99 7.05 -12.74
C LEU A 175 2.56 6.10 -13.81
N TYR A 176 3.46 6.57 -14.66
CA TYR A 176 3.95 5.83 -15.82
C TYR A 176 5.23 5.05 -15.52
N LEU A 177 5.15 3.73 -15.76
CA LEU A 177 6.22 2.80 -16.15
C LEU A 177 7.06 2.15 -15.04
N THR A 178 6.56 1.03 -14.49
CA THR A 178 7.44 -0.12 -14.23
C THR A 178 7.59 -0.89 -15.55
N ILE A 179 8.55 -0.48 -16.40
CA ILE A 179 8.90 -1.24 -17.62
C ILE A 179 9.66 -2.48 -17.17
N GLY A 180 9.03 -3.65 -17.28
CA GLY A 180 9.74 -4.91 -17.21
C GLY A 180 10.74 -4.97 -18.36
N GLN A 181 12.03 -4.91 -18.05
CA GLN A 181 13.07 -5.18 -19.04
C GLN A 181 13.04 -6.67 -19.41
N GLY A 182 12.76 -7.00 -20.66
CA GLY A 182 13.26 -8.23 -21.28
C GLY A 182 14.63 -7.97 -21.95
N PRO A 183 15.30 -9.01 -22.49
CA PRO A 183 15.50 -10.35 -21.95
C PRO A 183 16.71 -10.36 -20.99
N ALA A 184 16.83 -11.44 -20.20
CA ALA A 184 17.90 -11.67 -19.22
C ALA A 184 19.30 -11.23 -19.69
N GLN A 185 19.73 -10.02 -19.31
CA GLN A 185 21.14 -9.82 -19.00
C GLN A 185 21.31 -10.34 -17.58
N VAL A 186 22.00 -11.46 -17.49
CA VAL A 186 22.61 -11.95 -16.26
C VAL A 186 23.51 -10.82 -15.75
N LEU A 187 22.97 -9.98 -14.87
CA LEU A 187 23.75 -9.19 -13.95
C LEU A 187 24.45 -10.20 -13.04
N LYS A 188 25.64 -10.64 -13.47
CA LYS A 188 26.70 -11.04 -12.54
C LYS A 188 27.08 -9.79 -11.74
N SER A 189 26.19 -9.31 -10.87
CA SER A 189 26.65 -8.52 -9.75
C SER A 189 27.17 -9.53 -8.73
N GLU A 190 28.45 -9.89 -8.85
CA GLU A 190 29.24 -10.24 -7.68
C GLU A 190 29.29 -8.99 -6.79
N VAL A 191 28.18 -8.70 -6.11
CA VAL A 191 28.33 -8.11 -4.79
C VAL A 191 28.80 -9.28 -3.95
N ALA A 192 30.12 -9.42 -3.83
CA ALA A 192 30.71 -10.18 -2.75
C ALA A 192 30.26 -9.51 -1.45
N ILE A 193 29.06 -9.87 -0.99
CA ILE A 193 28.62 -9.58 0.37
C ILE A 193 29.53 -10.45 1.22
N ASP A 194 30.42 -9.81 1.97
CA ASP A 194 31.30 -10.49 2.91
C ASP A 194 30.42 -11.31 3.86
N VAL A 195 30.47 -12.63 3.71
CA VAL A 195 29.66 -13.60 4.45
C VAL A 195 30.15 -13.78 5.90
N ARG A 196 31.10 -12.94 6.34
CA ARG A 196 31.68 -12.93 7.68
C ARG A 196 31.40 -11.56 8.31
N PRO A 197 30.74 -11.42 9.49
CA PRO A 197 30.35 -12.42 10.48
C PRO A 197 28.86 -12.29 10.89
N TYR A 198 27.99 -13.20 10.43
CA TYR A 198 26.67 -13.38 11.08
C TYR A 198 26.83 -14.00 12.48
N GLU A 199 27.94 -14.71 12.73
CA GLU A 199 28.20 -15.45 13.97
C GLU A 199 28.68 -14.60 15.16
N GLU A 200 29.20 -13.39 14.96
CA GLU A 200 29.86 -12.64 16.05
C GLU A 200 29.02 -11.48 16.63
N ALA A 201 27.97 -11.02 15.94
CA ALA A 201 27.18 -9.85 16.39
C ALA A 201 25.98 -10.19 17.29
N VAL A 202 25.65 -11.48 17.45
CA VAL A 202 24.62 -11.93 18.41
C VAL A 202 25.32 -12.63 19.55
N THR A 203 25.65 -11.88 20.60
CA THR A 203 25.98 -12.49 21.90
C THR A 203 24.84 -13.46 22.22
N LYS A 204 25.14 -14.76 22.35
CA LYS A 204 24.18 -15.83 22.64
C LYS A 204 23.39 -15.50 23.92
N VAL A 205 22.31 -14.73 23.79
CA VAL A 205 21.28 -14.64 24.81
C VAL A 205 20.49 -15.92 24.64
N GLN A 206 20.85 -16.94 25.41
CA GLN A 206 20.14 -18.21 25.45
C GLN A 206 18.75 -17.94 26.05
N GLN A 207 17.80 -17.52 25.21
CA GLN A 207 16.44 -17.20 25.61
C GLN A 207 15.72 -18.50 25.94
N SER A 208 15.46 -18.75 27.23
CA SER A 208 14.51 -19.78 27.62
C SER A 208 13.13 -19.37 27.09
N LYS A 209 12.65 -20.03 26.04
CA LYS A 209 11.40 -19.68 25.38
C LYS A 209 10.22 -19.87 26.33
N ARG A 210 9.66 -18.76 26.82
CA ARG A 210 8.41 -18.77 27.60
C ARG A 210 7.24 -18.97 26.65
N VAL A 211 6.29 -19.83 27.03
CA VAL A 211 5.04 -20.01 26.29
C VAL A 211 4.33 -18.65 26.19
N GLY A 212 3.89 -18.26 25.00
CA GLY A 212 3.25 -16.97 24.77
C GLY A 212 4.21 -15.81 24.45
N THR A 213 5.49 -16.07 24.21
CA THR A 213 6.50 -15.01 24.03
C THR A 213 7.35 -15.24 22.77
N ILE A 214 7.36 -14.26 21.86
CA ILE A 214 8.24 -14.23 20.67
C ILE A 214 9.50 -13.38 20.89
N SER A 215 9.49 -12.48 21.88
CA SER A 215 10.69 -11.81 22.38
C SER A 215 10.50 -11.42 23.86
N PRO A 216 11.49 -11.62 24.74
CA PRO A 216 11.34 -11.40 26.18
C PRO A 216 11.11 -9.94 26.57
N SER A 217 11.45 -8.97 25.71
CA SER A 217 11.11 -7.57 25.92
C SER A 217 11.05 -6.77 24.62
N LEU A 218 10.32 -5.66 24.66
CA LEU A 218 10.20 -4.71 23.56
C LEU A 218 11.56 -4.09 23.17
N GLU A 219 12.43 -3.81 24.15
CA GLU A 219 13.77 -3.27 23.89
C GLU A 219 14.69 -4.29 23.21
N GLN A 220 14.65 -5.56 23.62
CA GLN A 220 15.42 -6.61 22.94
C GLN A 220 14.93 -6.82 21.51
N PHE A 221 13.61 -6.82 21.31
CA PHE A 221 13.02 -6.88 19.98
C PHE A 221 13.48 -5.72 19.10
N LYS A 222 13.42 -4.47 19.61
CA LYS A 222 13.87 -3.27 18.90
C LYS A 222 15.34 -3.37 18.49
N GLN A 223 16.20 -3.82 19.40
CA GLN A 223 17.63 -3.99 19.12
C GLN A 223 17.87 -5.05 18.04
N ALA A 224 17.23 -6.22 18.17
CA ALA A 224 17.37 -7.31 17.21
C ALA A 224 16.84 -6.93 15.82
N PHE A 225 15.69 -6.26 15.75
CA PHE A 225 15.12 -5.76 14.49
C PHE A 225 16.03 -4.73 13.84
N ASN A 226 16.53 -3.74 14.59
CA ASN A 226 17.40 -2.70 14.02
C ASN A 226 18.74 -3.26 13.57
N ALA A 227 19.29 -4.25 14.28
CA ALA A 227 20.50 -4.95 13.87
C ALA A 227 20.29 -5.70 12.53
N SER A 228 19.21 -6.47 12.42
CA SER A 228 18.88 -7.18 11.19
C SER A 228 18.56 -6.23 10.03
N ALA A 229 17.77 -5.18 10.29
CA ALA A 229 17.45 -4.16 9.29
C ALA A 229 18.71 -3.47 8.73
N LYS A 230 19.67 -3.13 9.60
CA LYS A 230 20.96 -2.58 9.19
C LYS A 230 21.75 -3.56 8.32
N GLN A 231 21.81 -4.84 8.71
CA GLN A 231 22.52 -5.88 7.96
C GLN A 231 21.90 -6.11 6.58
N LEU A 232 20.58 -6.03 6.47
CA LEU A 232 19.83 -6.17 5.21
C LEU A 232 19.82 -4.90 4.36
N GLY A 233 20.46 -3.81 4.81
CA GLY A 233 20.48 -2.54 4.09
C GLY A 233 19.12 -1.84 4.01
N LEU A 234 18.21 -2.12 4.94
CA LEU A 234 16.91 -1.46 5.00
C LEU A 234 17.08 0.02 5.35
N PRO A 235 16.30 0.93 4.72
CA PRO A 235 16.37 2.36 5.00
C PRO A 235 15.69 2.77 6.31
N HIS A 236 14.97 1.84 6.96
CA HIS A 236 14.16 2.11 8.15
C HIS A 236 14.63 1.30 9.36
N GLN A 237 14.45 1.89 10.53
CA GLN A 237 14.74 1.32 11.84
C GLN A 237 13.63 1.74 12.80
N ILE A 238 13.42 0.96 13.85
CA ILE A 238 12.54 1.30 14.95
C ILE A 238 13.23 2.39 15.77
N ASN A 239 12.90 3.64 15.46
CA ASN A 239 13.41 4.82 16.19
C ASN A 239 12.49 5.17 17.36
N LYS A 240 11.18 5.22 17.08
CA LYS A 240 10.14 5.60 18.02
C LYS A 240 9.04 4.54 18.02
N ILE A 241 8.61 4.16 19.22
CA ILE A 241 7.48 3.27 19.43
C ILE A 241 6.32 4.12 19.95
N ASN A 242 5.17 4.05 19.27
CA ASN A 242 3.96 4.73 19.68
C ASN A 242 2.99 3.69 20.26
N PHE A 243 2.58 3.83 21.51
CA PHE A 243 1.57 2.96 22.09
C PHE A 243 0.17 3.36 21.63
N ILE A 244 -0.65 2.37 21.25
CA ILE A 244 -2.00 2.57 20.70
C ILE A 244 -3.02 2.78 21.83
N ASP A 245 -2.79 2.15 22.97
CA ASP A 245 -3.69 2.19 24.12
C ASP A 245 -3.01 2.75 25.38
N SER A 246 -3.82 3.16 26.35
CA SER A 246 -3.35 3.74 27.62
C SER A 246 -2.69 2.72 28.56
N LYS A 247 -2.92 1.41 28.34
CA LYS A 247 -2.31 0.32 29.10
C LYS A 247 -0.95 -0.09 28.50
N GLN A 248 -0.56 0.49 27.36
CA GLN A 248 0.66 0.19 26.62
C GLN A 248 0.78 -1.28 26.24
N VAL A 249 -0.35 -1.93 25.91
CA VAL A 249 -0.37 -3.36 25.55
C VAL A 249 -0.19 -3.57 24.05
N SER A 250 -0.48 -2.56 23.23
CA SER A 250 -0.25 -2.59 21.78
C SER A 250 0.55 -1.36 21.34
N PHE A 251 1.42 -1.55 20.36
CA PHE A 251 2.23 -0.48 19.78
C PHE A 251 2.22 -0.48 18.26
N THR A 252 2.60 0.67 17.71
CA THR A 252 2.81 0.88 16.28
C THR A 252 4.11 1.65 16.03
N VAL A 253 4.77 1.30 14.93
CA VAL A 253 5.95 1.96 14.39
C VAL A 253 5.68 2.21 12.92
N GLU A 254 5.75 3.48 12.52
CA GLU A 254 5.57 3.90 11.13
C GLU A 254 6.95 4.01 10.49
N PHE A 255 7.24 3.16 9.50
CA PHE A 255 8.48 3.25 8.73
C PHE A 255 8.32 4.16 7.51
N SER A 256 7.14 4.15 6.89
CA SER A 256 6.73 5.04 5.81
C SER A 256 5.19 5.08 5.70
N ASP A 257 4.66 5.88 4.78
CA ASP A 257 3.22 5.91 4.46
C ASP A 257 2.66 4.56 3.99
N LEU A 258 3.53 3.63 3.57
CA LEU A 258 3.17 2.33 3.02
C LEU A 258 3.66 1.16 3.86
N LEU A 259 4.34 1.39 4.99
CA LEU A 259 4.96 0.33 5.78
C LEU A 259 4.90 0.61 7.28
N PHE A 260 4.23 -0.29 7.99
CA PHE A 260 3.94 -0.19 9.41
C PHE A 260 4.33 -1.49 10.11
N LEU A 261 4.87 -1.38 11.32
CA LEU A 261 5.06 -2.50 12.24
C LEU A 261 4.15 -2.28 13.44
N ASN A 262 3.34 -3.28 13.75
CA ASN A 262 2.51 -3.30 14.95
C ASN A 262 2.89 -4.49 15.82
N GLY A 263 2.60 -4.41 17.11
CA GLY A 263 2.79 -5.56 18.00
C GLY A 263 2.02 -5.44 19.30
N ASP A 264 1.83 -6.59 19.95
CA ASP A 264 1.16 -6.71 21.23
C ASP A 264 2.10 -7.32 22.27
N LEU A 265 2.00 -6.81 23.49
CA LEU A 265 2.76 -7.22 24.66
C LEU A 265 1.91 -8.07 25.60
N ASN A 266 2.55 -9.00 26.29
CA ASN A 266 1.95 -9.73 27.40
C ASN A 266 1.68 -8.76 28.56
N THR A 267 0.43 -8.71 29.01
CA THR A 267 0.00 -7.80 30.08
C THR A 267 0.68 -8.06 31.43
N LYS A 268 1.22 -9.25 31.64
CA LYS A 268 1.84 -9.68 32.91
C LYS A 268 3.29 -9.23 33.04
N ASP A 269 4.07 -9.29 31.97
CA ASP A 269 5.53 -9.09 32.02
C ASP A 269 6.09 -8.18 30.92
N GLY A 270 5.23 -7.63 30.04
CA GLY A 270 5.64 -6.72 28.98
C GLY A 270 6.45 -7.37 27.85
N SER A 271 6.55 -8.71 27.84
CA SER A 271 7.21 -9.44 26.77
C SER A 271 6.40 -9.37 25.46
N LEU A 272 7.06 -9.43 24.31
CA LEU A 272 6.39 -9.38 23.02
C LEU A 272 5.69 -10.71 22.74
N ARG A 273 4.37 -10.65 22.48
CA ARG A 273 3.52 -11.80 22.19
C ARG A 273 3.31 -12.00 20.69
N SER A 274 3.04 -10.91 19.98
CA SER A 274 2.78 -10.89 18.54
C SER A 274 3.34 -9.62 17.94
N ALA A 275 3.78 -9.71 16.68
CA ALA A 275 4.16 -8.57 15.87
C ALA A 275 3.76 -8.83 14.42
N PHE A 276 3.36 -7.79 13.69
CA PHE A 276 3.11 -7.91 12.27
C PHE A 276 3.56 -6.67 11.51
N ILE A 277 4.05 -6.90 10.30
CA ILE A 277 4.30 -5.83 9.33
C ILE A 277 3.12 -5.76 8.37
N ALA A 278 2.56 -4.56 8.24
CA ALA A 278 1.58 -4.21 7.25
C ALA A 278 2.23 -3.31 6.22
N GLY A 279 2.17 -3.67 4.94
CA GLY A 279 2.65 -2.77 3.92
C GLY A 279 2.22 -3.05 2.51
N GLY A 280 2.21 -1.97 1.72
CA GLY A 280 2.04 -1.98 0.29
C GLY A 280 3.34 -1.65 -0.44
N THR A 281 3.35 -1.89 -1.74
CA THR A 281 4.43 -1.44 -2.63
C THR A 281 3.92 -0.27 -3.47
N ASP A 282 4.83 0.62 -3.85
CA ASP A 282 4.56 1.71 -4.82
C ASP A 282 4.69 1.23 -6.28
N GLY A 283 4.86 -0.07 -6.49
CA GLY A 283 5.08 -0.68 -7.81
C GLY A 283 6.54 -0.70 -8.27
N THR A 284 7.47 -0.10 -7.52
CA THR A 284 8.91 -0.18 -7.80
C THR A 284 9.54 -1.44 -7.19
N ASP A 285 10.58 -1.97 -7.86
CA ASP A 285 11.36 -3.11 -7.35
C ASP A 285 11.96 -2.81 -5.96
N LYS A 286 12.34 -1.56 -5.72
CA LYS A 286 12.91 -1.11 -4.46
C LYS A 286 11.90 -1.21 -3.31
N SER A 287 10.66 -0.79 -3.51
CA SER A 287 9.64 -0.89 -2.45
C SER A 287 9.23 -2.34 -2.19
N GLY A 288 9.12 -3.17 -3.25
CA GLY A 288 8.89 -4.61 -3.11
C GLY A 288 10.02 -5.33 -2.36
N THR A 289 11.27 -5.03 -2.71
CA THR A 289 12.44 -5.56 -2.03
C THR A 289 12.49 -5.11 -0.58
N ASN A 290 12.24 -3.83 -0.29
CA ASN A 290 12.20 -3.32 1.07
C ASN A 290 11.13 -4.04 1.90
N LEU A 291 9.91 -4.22 1.39
CA LEU A 291 8.85 -4.95 2.08
C LEU A 291 9.27 -6.38 2.43
N LEU A 292 9.82 -7.10 1.45
CA LEU A 292 10.29 -8.47 1.64
C LEU A 292 11.41 -8.55 2.70
N LEU A 293 12.39 -7.66 2.60
CA LEU A 293 13.50 -7.60 3.56
C LEU A 293 13.01 -7.20 4.95
N SER A 294 11.96 -6.39 5.08
CA SER A 294 11.34 -6.10 6.37
C SER A 294 10.72 -7.35 7.00
N PHE A 295 10.13 -8.26 6.20
CA PHE A 295 9.66 -9.55 6.72
C PHE A 295 10.82 -10.41 7.21
N VAL A 296 11.92 -10.48 6.45
CA VAL A 296 13.15 -11.18 6.89
C VAL A 296 13.69 -10.59 8.19
N ALA A 297 13.73 -9.26 8.31
CA ALA A 297 14.15 -8.57 9.53
C ALA A 297 13.26 -8.94 10.73
N LEU A 298 11.94 -9.04 10.52
CA LEU A 298 11.00 -9.45 11.58
C LEU A 298 11.21 -10.91 12.00
N ILE A 299 11.45 -11.83 11.05
CA ILE A 299 11.76 -13.23 11.34
C ILE A 299 13.04 -13.32 12.17
N ALA A 300 14.12 -12.67 11.72
CA ALA A 300 15.40 -12.69 12.41
C ALA A 300 15.32 -12.06 13.82
N ALA A 301 14.54 -10.99 13.99
CA ALA A 301 14.37 -10.32 15.28
C ALA A 301 13.61 -11.16 16.33
N THR A 302 12.79 -12.10 15.88
CA THR A 302 11.90 -12.91 16.73
C THR A 302 12.37 -14.36 16.85
N ASN A 303 13.36 -14.75 16.06
CA ASN A 303 13.92 -16.10 16.03
C ASN A 303 15.41 -16.02 15.62
N PRO A 304 16.27 -15.50 16.50
CA PRO A 304 17.68 -15.22 16.20
C PRO A 304 18.52 -16.48 15.94
N ASP A 305 17.98 -17.66 16.24
CA ASP A 305 18.62 -18.94 15.99
C ASP A 305 18.45 -19.42 14.53
N LEU A 306 17.57 -18.79 13.74
CA LEU A 306 17.42 -19.10 12.33
C LEU A 306 18.56 -18.48 11.52
N SER A 307 19.19 -19.30 10.69
CA SER A 307 20.06 -18.82 9.62
C SER A 307 19.28 -17.96 8.61
N ARG A 308 20.02 -17.24 7.76
CA ARG A 308 19.43 -16.45 6.67
C ARG A 308 18.63 -17.34 5.73
N GLU A 309 19.20 -18.48 5.35
CA GLU A 309 18.59 -19.46 4.47
C GLU A 309 17.28 -19.99 5.07
N GLU A 310 17.25 -20.25 6.38
CA GLU A 310 16.03 -20.68 7.05
C GLU A 310 14.96 -19.57 7.16
N CYS A 311 15.37 -18.29 7.22
CA CYS A 311 14.43 -17.18 7.14
C CYS A 311 13.80 -17.10 5.74
N GLU A 312 14.57 -17.36 4.68
CA GLU A 312 14.06 -17.45 3.31
C GLU A 312 13.11 -18.65 3.15
N ASP A 313 13.44 -19.80 3.73
CA ASP A 313 12.57 -20.99 3.76
C ASP A 313 11.20 -20.67 4.37
N VAL A 314 11.14 -19.90 5.46
CA VAL A 314 9.86 -19.48 6.07
C VAL A 314 8.98 -18.74 5.06
N LEU A 315 9.56 -17.83 4.28
CA LEU A 315 8.83 -17.07 3.25
C LEU A 315 8.44 -17.94 2.05
N MET A 316 9.29 -18.91 1.67
CA MET A 316 8.97 -19.89 0.64
C MET A 316 7.84 -20.82 1.07
N ASP A 317 7.84 -21.27 2.32
CA ASP A 317 6.83 -22.15 2.89
C ASP A 317 5.46 -21.49 2.97
N LEU A 318 5.42 -20.17 3.21
CA LEU A 318 4.22 -19.35 3.13
C LEU A 318 3.72 -19.10 1.70
N GLY A 319 4.51 -19.47 0.69
CA GLY A 319 4.16 -19.30 -0.72
C GLY A 319 4.44 -17.91 -1.28
N PHE A 320 5.25 -17.09 -0.60
CA PHE A 320 5.55 -15.72 -1.05
C PHE A 320 6.48 -15.68 -2.28
N ILE A 321 7.37 -16.67 -2.42
CA ILE A 321 8.46 -16.67 -3.41
C ILE A 321 8.16 -17.62 -4.60
N LYS A 322 7.17 -18.51 -4.50
CA LYS A 322 6.80 -19.46 -5.57
C LYS A 322 5.90 -18.80 -6.63
N GLY A 323 6.49 -17.85 -7.35
CA GLY A 323 6.23 -17.22 -8.66
C GLY A 323 4.89 -17.23 -9.42
N ASN A 324 3.87 -18.03 -9.08
CA ASN A 324 2.84 -18.34 -10.09
C ASN A 324 1.41 -18.16 -9.60
N ASP A 325 1.15 -18.03 -8.29
CA ASP A 325 -0.20 -17.78 -7.80
C ASP A 325 -0.19 -17.20 -6.39
N THR A 326 -0.40 -15.88 -6.27
CA THR A 326 -0.67 -15.24 -4.96
C THR A 326 -1.94 -15.82 -4.30
N LEU A 327 -2.74 -16.58 -5.05
CA LEU A 327 -3.93 -17.29 -4.59
C LEU A 327 -3.62 -18.60 -3.83
N ASN A 328 -2.40 -19.15 -3.93
CA ASN A 328 -2.02 -20.41 -3.30
C ASN A 328 -1.07 -20.23 -2.09
N MET A 329 -1.12 -19.07 -1.43
CA MET A 329 -0.35 -18.84 -0.21
C MET A 329 -0.84 -19.78 0.91
N LYS A 330 0.10 -20.48 1.56
CA LYS A 330 -0.24 -21.15 2.81
C LYS A 330 -0.49 -20.07 3.85
N ALA A 331 -1.62 -20.17 4.55
CA ALA A 331 -1.97 -19.18 5.55
C ALA A 331 -0.91 -19.09 6.67
N SER A 332 -0.27 -20.19 7.06
CA SER A 332 0.72 -20.18 8.16
C SER A 332 1.73 -21.33 8.12
N VAL A 333 2.90 -21.10 8.73
CA VAL A 333 3.94 -22.11 9.04
C VAL A 333 4.42 -21.91 10.48
N ILE A 334 4.82 -22.99 11.17
CA ILE A 334 5.44 -22.91 12.50
C ILE A 334 6.89 -23.36 12.39
N LYS A 335 7.84 -22.53 12.82
CA LYS A 335 9.28 -22.87 12.85
C LYS A 335 9.92 -22.41 14.15
N ASN A 336 10.70 -23.29 14.79
CA ASN A 336 11.22 -23.16 16.16
C ASN A 336 10.17 -22.69 17.19
N GLY A 337 8.93 -23.15 17.04
CA GLY A 337 7.80 -22.78 17.91
C GLY A 337 7.35 -21.33 17.79
N VAL A 338 7.69 -20.62 16.71
CA VAL A 338 7.11 -19.32 16.34
C VAL A 338 6.19 -19.58 15.14
N LYS A 339 4.98 -19.01 15.17
CA LYS A 339 4.02 -19.11 14.07
C LYS A 339 4.18 -17.90 13.18
N TYR A 340 4.36 -18.14 11.90
CA TYR A 340 4.42 -17.14 10.84
C TYR A 340 3.16 -17.27 10.00
N SER A 341 2.51 -16.17 9.67
CA SER A 341 1.36 -16.18 8.77
C SER A 341 1.39 -15.00 7.82
N ILE A 342 0.77 -15.15 6.66
CA ILE A 342 0.65 -14.08 5.68
C ILE A 342 -0.78 -13.94 5.20
N LYS A 343 -1.22 -12.70 5.09
CA LYS A 343 -2.49 -12.32 4.48
C LYS A 343 -2.21 -11.26 3.43
N SER A 344 -2.98 -11.27 2.35
CA SER A 344 -2.91 -10.26 1.31
C SER A 344 -4.30 -9.75 0.96
N SER A 345 -4.40 -8.48 0.59
CA SER A 345 -5.60 -7.95 -0.05
C SER A 345 -5.24 -6.95 -1.13
N GLU A 346 -6.07 -6.83 -2.17
CA GLU A 346 -5.85 -5.85 -3.26
C GLU A 346 -5.82 -4.40 -2.74
N ARG A 347 -6.44 -4.12 -1.59
CA ARG A 347 -6.56 -2.75 -1.03
C ARG A 347 -5.50 -2.43 0.02
N ALA A 348 -5.17 -3.37 0.89
CA ALA A 348 -4.32 -3.11 2.06
C ALA A 348 -2.90 -3.67 1.93
N GLY A 349 -2.57 -4.30 0.79
CA GLY A 349 -1.26 -4.89 0.56
C GLY A 349 -1.08 -6.20 1.32
N PHE A 350 0.10 -6.40 1.89
CA PHE A 350 0.47 -7.60 2.63
C PHE A 350 0.51 -7.35 4.13
N TRP A 351 0.08 -8.36 4.88
CA TRP A 351 0.22 -8.45 6.32
C TRP A 351 0.99 -9.71 6.65
N PHE A 352 2.19 -9.56 7.19
CA PHE A 352 3.04 -10.65 7.63
C PHE A 352 3.08 -10.67 9.16
N PHE A 353 2.57 -11.74 9.76
CA PHE A 353 2.43 -11.89 11.21
C PHE A 353 3.46 -12.87 11.76
N VAL A 354 3.94 -12.55 12.96
CA VAL A 354 4.78 -13.40 13.80
C VAL A 354 4.13 -13.49 15.18
N GLU A 355 3.81 -14.70 15.60
CA GLU A 355 2.93 -14.97 16.74
C GLU A 355 3.45 -16.13 17.59
N ASP A 356 3.05 -16.16 18.87
CA ASP A 356 3.06 -17.41 19.62
C ASP A 356 2.08 -18.41 18.98
N PRO A 357 2.45 -19.70 18.81
CA PRO A 357 1.58 -20.69 18.19
C PRO A 357 0.23 -20.90 18.87
N ASN A 358 0.11 -20.59 20.16
CA ASN A 358 -1.13 -20.72 20.93
C ASN A 358 -1.93 -19.41 20.98
N HIS A 359 -1.47 -18.37 20.29
CA HIS A 359 -2.20 -17.12 20.16
C HIS A 359 -3.26 -17.26 19.07
N GLU A 360 -4.53 -17.33 19.49
CA GLU A 360 -5.69 -17.21 18.61
C GLU A 360 -6.14 -15.74 18.55
N PHE A 361 -6.35 -15.24 17.33
CA PHE A 361 -6.83 -13.89 17.03
C PHE A 361 -8.35 -13.81 17.04
#